data_AF-A0A968W0I6-F1
#
_entry.id   AF-A0A968W0I6-F1
#
_cell.length_a   1.000
_cell.length_b   1.000
_cell.length_c   1.000
_cell.angle_alpha   90.00
_cell.angle_beta   90.00
_cell.angle_gamma   90.00
#
_symmetry.space_group_name_H-M   'P 1'
#
loop_
_entity.id
_entity.type
_entity.pdbx_description
1 polymer ?
#
loop_
_entity_poly.entity_id
_entity_poly.type
_entity_poly.pdbx_seq_one_letter_code
_entity_poly.pdbx_strand_id
1 'polypeptide(L)' 'TFCIARLQYAIAIYPPPPPTLVLHHEDNNDMCEALITDRKSFDLTNLQVLGQHQVKFILTSTDGAYSETFLYKY' A
#
# COMPACT_ATOMS: atom_id res chain seq x y z
N THR A 1 6.38 -37.91 -37.94
CA THR A 1 6.79 -37.77 -36.51
C THR A 1 6.26 -36.46 -35.99
N PHE A 2 5.17 -36.48 -35.22
CA PHE A 2 4.62 -35.27 -34.59
C PHE A 2 5.31 -35.08 -33.24
N CYS A 3 6.00 -33.95 -33.07
CA CYS A 3 6.58 -33.56 -31.80
C CYS A 3 5.52 -32.77 -31.03
N ILE A 4 4.89 -33.42 -30.04
CA ILE A 4 3.97 -32.75 -29.12
C ILE A 4 4.83 -32.07 -28.05
N ALA A 5 5.07 -30.78 -28.20
CA ALA A 5 5.65 -29.97 -27.13
C ALA A 5 4.56 -29.72 -26.09
N ARG A 6 4.68 -30.36 -24.92
CA ARG A 6 3.88 -30.03 -23.74
C ARG A 6 4.24 -28.60 -23.31
N LEU A 7 3.35 -27.64 -23.56
CA LEU A 7 3.42 -26.33 -22.93
C LEU A 7 3.02 -26.52 -21.45
N GLN A 8 4.01 -26.70 -20.57
CA GLN A 8 3.76 -26.56 -19.13
C GLN A 8 3.44 -25.09 -18.87
N TYR A 9 2.17 -24.81 -18.61
CA TYR A 9 1.73 -23.53 -18.07
C TYR A 9 2.34 -23.37 -16.67
N ALA A 10 3.46 -22.67 -16.58
CA ALA A 10 3.89 -22.08 -15.31
C ALA A 10 2.85 -21.00 -14.98
N ILE A 11 1.92 -21.31 -14.08
CA ILE A 11 1.07 -20.29 -13.46
C ILE A 11 2.03 -19.39 -12.69
N ALA A 12 2.33 -18.21 -13.24
CA ALA A 12 3.07 -17.18 -12.52
C ALA A 12 2.19 -16.73 -11.36
N ILE A 13 2.41 -17.30 -10.17
CA ILE A 13 1.76 -16.85 -8.93
C ILE A 13 2.49 -15.55 -8.52
N TYR A 14 2.23 -14.46 -9.23
CA TYR A 14 2.72 -13.15 -8.80
C TYR A 14 1.90 -12.75 -7.56
N PRO A 15 2.53 -12.49 -6.40
CA PRO A 15 1.78 -12.03 -5.25
C PRO A 15 1.09 -10.71 -5.61
N PRO A 16 -0.15 -10.50 -5.17
CA PRO A 16 -0.81 -9.21 -5.39
C PRO A 16 0.06 -8.08 -4.82
N PRO A 17 0.08 -6.92 -5.48
CA PRO A 17 0.87 -5.79 -5.00
C PRO A 17 0.40 -5.39 -3.59
N PRO A 18 1.31 -4.83 -2.76
CA PRO A 18 0.94 -4.28 -1.47
C PRO A 18 -0.15 -3.21 -1.61
N PRO A 19 -1.10 -3.11 -0.66
CA PRO A 19 -2.04 -2.00 -0.62
C PRO A 19 -1.31 -0.66 -0.51
N THR A 20 -1.87 0.37 -1.15
CA THR A 20 -1.37 1.75 -1.08
C THR A 20 -2.37 2.62 -0.34
N LEU A 21 -1.92 3.28 0.72
CA LEU A 21 -2.65 4.31 1.44
C LEU A 21 -2.18 5.68 0.94
N VAL A 22 -3.13 6.59 0.72
CA VAL A 22 -2.85 7.96 0.29
C VAL A 22 -3.20 8.92 1.42
N LEU A 23 -2.20 9.67 1.89
CA LEU A 23 -2.41 10.79 2.79
C LEU A 23 -2.91 11.98 1.97
N HIS A 24 -4.17 12.33 2.18
CA HIS A 24 -4.82 13.48 1.56
C HIS A 24 -4.93 14.62 2.56
N HIS A 25 -4.52 15.82 2.16
CA HIS A 25 -4.66 17.04 2.95
C HIS A 25 -5.43 18.08 2.14
N GLU A 26 -6.53 18.58 2.70
CA GLU A 26 -7.25 19.73 2.19
C GLU A 26 -6.98 20.90 3.13
N ASP A 27 -6.25 21.89 2.63
CA ASP A 27 -5.98 23.12 3.38
C ASP A 27 -7.21 24.04 3.46
N ASN A 28 -8.26 23.78 2.66
CA ASN A 28 -9.47 24.60 2.58
C ASN A 28 -9.15 26.11 2.39
N ASN A 29 -8.17 26.44 1.54
CA ASN A 29 -7.68 27.80 1.31
C ASN A 29 -7.00 28.47 2.53
N ASP A 30 -6.51 27.67 3.48
CA ASP A 30 -5.67 28.18 4.56
C ASP A 30 -4.35 28.73 3.99
N MET A 31 -3.92 29.89 4.50
CA MET A 31 -2.75 30.65 4.03
C MET A 31 -1.42 29.98 4.39
N CYS A 32 -1.43 28.73 4.87
CA CYS A 32 -0.26 27.92 5.20
C CYS A 32 0.73 28.61 6.17
N GLU A 33 0.25 29.49 7.05
CA GLU A 33 1.12 30.26 7.96
C GLU A 33 1.52 29.50 9.24
N ALA A 34 1.01 28.28 9.45
CA ALA A 34 1.25 27.49 10.66
C ALA A 34 1.72 26.07 10.36
N LEU A 35 2.78 25.63 11.06
CA LEU A 35 3.25 24.25 11.04
C LEU A 35 2.31 23.37 11.87
N ILE A 36 1.75 22.33 11.26
CA ILE A 36 0.90 21.35 11.95
C ILE A 36 1.76 20.58 12.97
N THR A 37 1.51 20.76 14.26
CA THR A 37 2.17 20.01 15.36
C THR A 37 1.37 18.81 15.85
N ASP A 38 0.14 18.67 15.38
CA ASP A 38 -0.79 17.68 15.90
C ASP A 38 -0.51 16.29 15.33
N ARG A 39 -0.59 15.28 16.20
CA ARG A 39 -0.51 13.88 15.80
C ARG A 39 -1.88 13.39 15.35
N LYS A 40 -1.90 12.71 14.20
CA LYS A 40 -3.07 11.96 13.72
C LYS A 40 -2.83 10.46 13.86
N SER A 41 -3.90 9.70 13.99
CA SER A 41 -3.84 8.24 14.10
C SER A 41 -4.96 7.62 13.26
N PHE A 42 -4.67 6.49 12.64
CA PHE A 42 -5.57 5.80 11.71
C PHE A 42 -5.68 4.33 12.10
N ASP A 43 -6.88 3.78 11.97
CA ASP A 43 -7.12 2.35 12.18
C ASP A 43 -6.73 1.55 10.92
N LEU A 44 -5.83 0.58 11.11
CA LEU A 44 -5.30 -0.28 10.05
C LEU A 44 -5.95 -1.67 10.01
N THR A 45 -7.01 -1.91 10.81
CA THR A 45 -7.68 -3.22 10.91
C THR A 45 -8.17 -3.73 9.54
N ASN A 46 -8.60 -2.82 8.65
CA ASN A 46 -9.05 -3.17 7.29
C ASN A 46 -7.93 -3.70 6.37
N LEU A 47 -6.66 -3.59 6.77
CA LEU A 47 -5.53 -4.17 6.04
C LEU A 47 -5.17 -5.58 6.53
N GLN A 48 -5.82 -6.06 7.59
CA GLN A 48 -5.55 -7.40 8.11
C GLN A 48 -6.08 -8.47 7.16
N VAL A 49 -5.28 -9.51 6.96
CA VAL A 49 -5.59 -10.64 6.09
C VAL A 49 -5.72 -11.88 6.96
N LEU A 50 -6.84 -12.60 6.81
CA LEU A 50 -7.09 -13.82 7.58
C LEU A 50 -5.94 -14.83 7.39
N GLY A 51 -5.40 -15.32 8.51
CA GLY A 51 -4.28 -16.27 8.51
C GLY A 51 -2.89 -15.63 8.37
N GLN A 52 -2.79 -14.30 8.34
CA GLN A 52 -1.52 -13.57 8.41
C GLN A 52 -1.41 -12.82 9.75
N HIS A 53 -0.18 -12.45 10.12
CA HIS A 53 0.17 -11.68 11.34
C HIS A 53 0.91 -10.38 11.02
N GLN A 54 1.04 -10.09 9.72
CA GLN A 54 1.67 -8.87 9.25
C GLN A 54 1.23 -8.57 7.81
N VAL A 55 1.23 -7.29 7.45
CA VAL A 55 0.95 -6.82 6.09
C VAL A 55 1.94 -5.72 5.72
N LYS A 56 2.44 -5.75 4.49
CA LYS A 56 3.20 -4.65 3.92
C LYS A 56 2.24 -3.70 3.22
N PHE A 57 2.41 -2.40 3.41
CA PHE A 57 1.65 -1.38 2.69
C PHE A 57 2.56 -0.21 2.33
N ILE A 58 2.14 0.57 1.34
CA ILE A 58 2.82 1.79 0.92
C ILE A 58 2.00 2.97 1.42
N LEU A 59 2.63 3.94 2.08
CA LEU A 59 2.01 5.23 2.38
C LEU A 59 2.60 6.27 1.44
N THR A 60 1.73 6.97 0.71
CA THR A 60 2.13 8.04 -0.20
C THR A 60 1.33 9.31 0.08
N SER A 61 1.92 10.45 -0.26
CA SER A 61 1.23 11.74 -0.38
C SER A 61 0.47 11.83 -1.70
N THR A 62 -0.54 12.70 -1.77
CA THR A 62 -1.36 12.91 -2.99
C THR A 62 -0.54 13.38 -4.20
N ASP A 63 0.49 14.20 -3.98
CA ASP A 63 1.41 14.68 -5.00
C ASP A 63 2.59 13.72 -5.27
N GLY A 64 2.71 12.65 -4.48
CA GLY A 64 3.79 11.66 -4.58
C GLY A 64 5.14 12.15 -4.06
N ALA A 65 5.22 13.33 -3.43
CA ALA A 65 6.47 13.89 -2.89
C ALA A 65 7.04 13.02 -1.74
N TYR A 66 6.14 12.36 -1.02
CA TYR A 66 6.43 11.35 -0.01
C TYR A 66 5.88 9.98 -0.44
N SER A 67 6.70 8.94 -0.34
CA SER A 67 6.31 7.54 -0.54
C SER A 67 7.23 6.61 0.25
N GLU A 68 6.67 5.78 1.12
CA GLU A 68 7.42 4.87 1.97
C GLU A 68 6.68 3.55 2.19
N THR A 69 7.42 2.45 2.38
CA THR A 69 6.86 1.13 2.63
C THR A 69 6.94 0.78 4.11
N PHE A 70 5.81 0.36 4.67
CA PHE A 70 5.69 -0.02 6.07
C PHE A 70 5.36 -1.51 6.22
N LEU A 71 5.79 -2.10 7.33
CA LEU A 71 5.39 -3.42 7.77
C LEU A 71 4.56 -3.29 9.04
N TYR A 72 3.25 -3.49 8.92
CA TYR A 72 2.33 -3.51 10.06
C TYR A 72 2.20 -4.94 10.58
N LYS A 73 2.51 -5.15 11.86
CA LYS A 73 2.36 -6.43 12.57
C LYS A 73 1.13 -6.35 13.47
N TYR A 74 0.28 -7.38 13.44
CA TYR A 74 -0.98 -7.45 14.17
C TYR A 74 -1.26 -8.87 14.68
#